data_AF-A0A7Y4WTB3-F1
#
_entry.id   AF-A0A7Y4WTB3-F1
#
_cell.length_a   1.000
_cell.length_b   1.000
_cell.length_c   1.000
_cell.angle_alpha   90.00
_cell.angle_beta   90.00
_cell.angle_gamma   90.00
#
_symmetry.space_group_name_H-M   'P 1'
#
loop_
_entity.id
_entity.type
_entity.pdbx_description
1 polymer ?
#
loop_
_entity_poly.entity_id
_entity_poly.type
_entity_poly.pdbx_seq_one_letter_code
_entity_poly.pdbx_strand_id
1 'polypeptide(L)' 'MSMRWKKLLGVFLLIGIIAIYALLVMRVAVAVLPEAGGLLEFVFYAVAGLAWVIPVRYLIVWMNTPGKSDAGQG' A
#
# COMPACT_ATOMS: atom_id res chain seq x y z
N MET A 1 -19.09 15.89 -8.93
CA MET A 1 -18.53 16.27 -7.61
C MET A 1 -17.02 16.40 -7.76
N SER A 2 -16.45 17.53 -7.35
CA SER A 2 -15.11 18.00 -7.75
C SER A 2 -14.00 16.96 -7.57
N MET A 3 -13.19 16.75 -8.62
CA MET A 3 -12.01 15.85 -8.69
C MET A 3 -11.06 15.93 -7.47
N ARG A 4 -11.12 17.03 -6.71
CA ARG A 4 -10.36 17.26 -5.47
C ARG A 4 -10.72 16.27 -4.35
N TRP A 5 -11.98 15.87 -4.21
CA TRP A 5 -12.41 14.93 -3.15
C TRP A 5 -11.88 13.52 -3.35
N LYS A 6 -11.80 13.05 -4.61
CA LYS A 6 -11.22 11.74 -4.94
C LYS A 6 -9.73 11.67 -4.63
N LYS A 7 -8.99 12.76 -4.90
CA LYS A 7 -7.57 12.86 -4.55
C LYS A 7 -7.33 12.86 -3.04
N LEU A 8 -8.15 13.57 -2.27
CA LEU A 8 -8.05 13.57 -0.80
C LEU A 8 -8.33 12.18 -0.21
N LEU A 9 -9.41 11.53 -0.65
CA LEU A 9 -9.75 10.18 -0.17
C LEU A 9 -8.65 9.16 -0.50
N GLY A 10 -8.02 9.27 -1.67
CA GLY A 10 -6.89 8.41 -2.04
C GLY A 10 -5.69 8.52 -1.11
N VAL A 11 -5.40 9.73 -0.60
CA VAL A 11 -4.31 9.93 0.36
C VAL A 11 -4.65 9.28 1.71
N PHE A 12 -5.87 9.45 2.22
CA PHE A 12 -6.28 8.79 3.46
C PHE A 12 -6.30 7.26 3.33
N LEU A 13 -6.75 6.75 2.18
CA LEU A 13 -6.74 5.32 1.88
C LEU A 13 -5.31 4.77 1.83
N LEU A 14 -4.39 5.48 1.17
CA LEU A 14 -2.96 5.15 1.16
C LEU A 14 -2.45 5.01 2.59
N ILE A 15 -2.62 6.06 3.40
CA ILE A 15 -2.12 6.10 4.78
C ILE A 15 -2.68 4.94 5.60
N GLY A 16 -3.99 4.65 5.47
CA GLY A 16 -4.62 3.52 6.15
C GLY A 16 -4.02 2.17 5.73
N ILE A 17 -3.81 1.95 4.42
CA ILE A 17 -3.20 0.73 3.91
C ILE A 17 -1.73 0.61 4.38
N ILE A 18 -0.96 1.71 4.40
CA ILE A 18 0.42 1.73 4.90
C ILE A 18 0.46 1.35 6.37
N ALA A 19 -0.40 1.96 7.17
CA ALA A 19 -0.44 1.72 8.60
C ALA A 19 -0.75 0.24 8.91
N ILE A 20 -1.79 -0.31 8.29
CA ILE A 20 -2.17 -1.72 8.50
C ILE A 20 -1.04 -2.65 8.06
N TYR A 21 -0.43 -2.39 6.91
CA TYR A 21 0.65 -3.23 6.40
C TYR A 21 1.90 -3.19 7.27
N ALA A 22 2.33 -2.00 7.69
CA ALA A 22 3.48 -1.83 8.57
C ALA A 22 3.26 -2.59 9.89
N LEU A 23 2.05 -2.55 10.45
CA LEU A 23 1.70 -3.30 11.64
C LEU A 23 1.74 -4.81 11.40
N LEU A 24 1.25 -5.31 10.26
CA LEU A 24 1.32 -6.73 9.91
C LEU A 24 2.77 -7.19 9.73
N VAL A 25 3.58 -6.45 8.97
CA VAL A 25 5.00 -6.76 8.78
C VAL A 25 5.74 -6.74 10.10
N MET A 26 5.50 -5.75 10.96
CA MET A 26 6.10 -5.68 12.29
C MET A 26 5.69 -6.87 13.17
N ARG A 27 4.41 -7.26 13.15
CA ARG A 27 3.92 -8.42 13.90
C ARG A 27 4.61 -9.71 13.46
N VAL A 28 4.72 -9.92 12.14
CA VAL A 28 5.43 -11.09 11.59
C VAL A 28 6.93 -11.00 11.91
N ALA A 29 7.51 -9.80 11.81
CA ALA A 29 8.91 -9.57 12.11
C ALA A 29 9.25 -9.95 13.56
N VAL A 30 8.47 -9.48 14.53
CA VAL A 30 8.67 -9.81 15.95
C VAL A 30 8.49 -11.31 16.23
N ALA A 31 7.69 -12.02 15.44
CA ALA A 31 7.52 -13.47 15.60
C ALA A 31 8.65 -14.29 14.95
N VAL A 32 9.23 -13.81 13.85
CA VAL A 32 10.16 -14.59 13.01
C VAL A 32 11.62 -14.19 13.20
N LEU A 33 11.91 -12.91 13.44
CA LEU A 33 13.29 -12.42 13.58
C LEU A 33 14.01 -12.75 14.90
N PRO A 34 13.37 -12.99 16.07
CA PRO A 34 14.12 -13.21 17.32
C PRO A 34 15.09 -14.38 17.30
N GLU A 35 14.79 -15.41 16.50
CA GLU A 35 15.62 -16.60 16.33
C GLU A 35 16.33 -16.63 14.97
N ALA A 36 16.15 -15.60 14.14
CA ALA A 36 16.68 -15.54 12.80
C ALA A 36 18.10 -14.94 12.77
N GLY A 37 18.98 -15.52 11.96
CA GLY A 37 20.27 -14.90 11.63
C GLY A 37 20.10 -13.72 10.67
N GLY A 38 21.10 -12.83 10.59
CA GLY A 38 21.03 -11.59 9.78
C GLY A 38 20.71 -11.78 8.29
N LEU A 39 20.98 -12.96 7.72
CA LEU A 39 20.58 -13.28 6.34
C LEU A 39 19.05 -13.41 6.19
N LEU A 40 18.38 -14.04 7.16
CA LEU A 40 16.92 -14.16 7.16
C LEU A 40 16.25 -12.79 7.39
N GLU A 41 16.82 -11.95 8.26
CA GLU A 41 16.31 -10.58 8.44
C GLU A 41 16.36 -9.81 7.12
N PHE A 42 17.49 -9.89 6.40
CA PHE A 42 17.66 -9.25 5.11
C PHE A 42 16.63 -9.74 4.09
N VAL A 43 16.48 -11.06 3.93
CA VAL A 43 15.50 -11.65 3.00
C VAL A 43 14.08 -11.28 3.39
N PHE A 44 13.75 -11.30 4.68
CA PHE A 44 12.44 -10.92 5.19
C PHE A 44 12.10 -9.48 4.81
N TYR A 45 12.99 -8.53 5.09
CA TYR A 45 12.75 -7.13 4.76
C TYR A 45 12.76 -6.89 3.24
N ALA A 46 13.57 -7.61 2.46
CA ALA A 46 13.54 -7.53 1.00
C ALA A 46 12.19 -8.00 0.43
N VAL A 47 11.67 -9.14 0.92
CA VAL A 47 10.37 -9.67 0.51
C VAL A 47 9.24 -8.77 0.99
N ALA A 48 9.29 -8.28 2.23
CA ALA A 48 8.31 -7.33 2.76
C ALA A 48 8.34 -5.99 1.98
N GLY A 49 9.50 -5.54 1.52
CA GLY A 49 9.59 -4.38 0.63
C GLY A 49 8.96 -4.64 -0.74
N LEU A 50 9.20 -5.82 -1.33
CA LEU A 50 8.64 -6.18 -2.63
C LEU A 50 7.13 -6.44 -2.57
N ALA A 51 6.64 -7.10 -1.53
CA ALA A 51 5.21 -7.38 -1.34
C ALA A 51 4.38 -6.08 -1.26
N TRP A 52 4.99 -5.00 -0.77
CA TRP A 52 4.37 -3.67 -0.71
C TRP A 52 4.09 -3.04 -2.09
N VAL A 53 4.73 -3.51 -3.16
CA VAL A 53 4.50 -3.01 -4.52
C VAL A 53 3.06 -3.26 -4.98
N ILE A 54 2.43 -4.35 -4.52
CA ILE A 54 1.05 -4.71 -4.88
C ILE A 54 0.04 -3.64 -4.40
N PRO A 55 -0.02 -3.28 -3.10
CA PRO A 55 -0.94 -2.24 -2.64
C PRO A 55 -0.67 -0.87 -3.28
N VAL A 56 0.60 -0.50 -3.50
CA VAL A 56 0.95 0.76 -4.16
C VAL A 56 0.44 0.77 -5.61
N ARG A 57 0.66 -0.31 -6.37
CA ARG A 57 0.17 -0.45 -7.75
C ARG A 57 -1.36 -0.37 -7.80
N TYR A 58 -2.05 -1.06 -6.91
CA TYR A 58 -3.51 -1.03 -6.84
C TYR A 58 -4.04 0.40 -6.62
N LEU A 59 -3.42 1.13 -5.68
CA LEU A 59 -3.79 2.51 -5.41
C LEU A 59 -3.51 3.44 -6.61
N ILE A 60 -2.33 3.34 -7.23
CA ILE A 60 -1.97 4.17 -8.39
C ILE A 60 -2.95 3.95 -9.54
N VAL A 61 -3.29 2.69 -9.84
CA VAL A 61 -4.27 2.36 -10.89
C VAL A 61 -5.64 2.93 -10.54
N TRP A 62 -6.06 2.82 -9.29
CA TRP A 62 -7.33 3.37 -8.83
C TRP A 62 -7.36 4.91 -8.92
N MET A 63 -6.27 5.59 -8.55
CA MET A 63 -6.14 7.05 -8.66
C MET A 63 -6.07 7.53 -10.13
N ASN A 64 -5.43 6.77 -11.00
CA ASN A 64 -5.32 7.07 -12.43
C ASN A 64 -6.54 6.63 -13.24
N THR A 65 -7.43 5.82 -12.68
CA THR A 65 -8.68 5.45 -13.35
C THR A 65 -9.55 6.71 -13.47
N PRO A 66 -9.82 7.21 -14.69
CA PRO A 66 -10.67 8.37 -14.87
C PRO A 66 -12.03 8.06 -14.27
N GLY A 67 -12.47 8.93 -13.37
CA GLY A 67 -13.78 8.80 -12.78
C GLY A 67 -14.83 8.77 -13.89
N LYS A 68 -15.67 7.73 -13.89
CA LYS A 68 -16.85 7.56 -14.76
C LYS A 68 -17.83 8.76 -14.82
N SER A 69 -17.53 9.85 -14.13
CA SER A 69 -18.26 11.13 -14.10
C SER A 69 -18.03 12.02 -15.32
N ASP A 70 -17.07 11.69 -16.20
CA ASP A 70 -16.72 12.54 -17.35
C ASP A 70 -17.20 11.93 -18.70
N ALA A 71 -17.82 10.74 -18.67
CA ALA A 71 -18.26 9.99 -19.86
C ALA A 71 -19.68 10.35 -20.36
N GLY A 72 -20.25 11.47 -19.87
CA GLY A 72 -21.60 11.93 -20.23
C GLY A 72 -21.67 13.38 -20.71
N GLN A 73 -20.53 13.97 -21.12
CA GLN A 73 -20.47 15.29 -21.75
C GLN A 73 -19.65 15.18 -23.04
N GLY A 74 -20.27 14.63 -24.07
CA GLY A 74 -19.81 14.59 -25.44
C GLY A 74 -21.03 14.63 -26.35
#